data_AF-A0A2M6YU54-F1
#
_entry.id   AF-A0A2M6YU54-F1
#
_cell.length_a   1.000
_cell.length_b   1.000
_cell.length_c   1.000
_cell.angle_alpha   90.00
_cell.angle_beta   90.00
_cell.angle_gamma   90.00
#
_symmetry.space_group_name_H-M   'P 1'
#
loop_
_entity.id
_entity.type
_entity.pdbx_description
1 polymer ?
#
loop_
_entity_poly.entity_id
_entity_poly.type
_entity_poly.pdbx_seq_one_letter_code
_entity_poly.pdbx_strand_id
1 'polypeptide(L)'
;MAEDLFIADEILNDQPVDLLLLDNIMVDCPGYRFIKAVRSRFSHIPIILITSPVINFNLEEAKAAGVDEVLQRPFRIERVEKVIEETLTLYDFRQIGLHAFLNKKVLVVDDDDNLRITLMEALRTYGYNPHGAKDAYEA
;
A
#
# COMPACT_ATOMS: atom_id res chain seq x y z
N MET A 1 4.99 -14.04 19.64
CA MET A 1 4.30 -15.20 19.05
C MET A 1 3.64 -14.75 17.77
N ALA A 2 3.33 -15.66 16.86
CA ALA A 2 3.00 -15.41 15.46
C ALA A 2 1.53 -14.97 15.24
N GLU A 3 1.02 -14.11 16.11
CA GLU A 3 -0.42 -13.82 16.18
C GLU A 3 -0.84 -12.53 15.46
N ASP A 4 0.10 -11.85 14.81
CA ASP A 4 -0.05 -10.45 14.43
C ASP A 4 -0.13 -10.19 12.91
N LEU A 5 -0.63 -11.15 12.12
CA LEU A 5 -0.50 -11.13 10.65
C LEU A 5 -1.78 -11.44 9.87
N PHE A 6 -2.94 -11.46 10.50
CA PHE A 6 -4.06 -12.25 9.96
C PHE A 6 -4.85 -11.59 8.83
N ILE A 7 -5.10 -10.28 8.81
CA ILE A 7 -6.18 -9.75 7.95
C ILE A 7 -5.68 -9.24 6.62
N ALA A 8 -4.55 -8.54 6.60
CA ALA A 8 -3.91 -8.26 5.31
C ALA A 8 -3.46 -9.58 4.64
N ASP A 9 -3.05 -10.61 5.38
CA ASP A 9 -2.79 -11.93 4.81
C ASP A 9 -4.09 -12.58 4.30
N GLU A 10 -5.22 -12.47 5.01
CA GLU A 10 -6.53 -12.94 4.52
C GLU A 10 -6.93 -12.24 3.20
N ILE A 11 -6.88 -10.90 3.14
CA ILE A 11 -7.20 -10.15 1.92
C ILE A 11 -6.24 -10.48 0.78
N LEU A 12 -4.95 -10.62 1.07
CA LEU A 12 -3.92 -10.95 0.06
C LEU A 12 -3.99 -12.42 -0.40
N ASN A 13 -4.51 -13.34 0.42
CA ASN A 13 -4.71 -14.75 0.06
C ASN A 13 -6.04 -15.00 -0.66
N ASP A 14 -7.11 -14.30 -0.29
CA ASP A 14 -8.45 -14.56 -0.83
C ASP A 14 -8.68 -13.90 -2.20
N GLN A 15 -8.04 -12.76 -2.48
CA GLN A 15 -8.23 -12.05 -3.75
C GLN A 15 -6.95 -11.43 -4.30
N PRO A 16 -6.80 -11.35 -5.63
CA PRO A 16 -5.63 -10.72 -6.24
C PRO A 16 -5.61 -9.23 -5.92
N VAL A 17 -4.55 -8.78 -5.26
CA VAL A 17 -4.25 -7.37 -5.00
C VAL A 17 -3.14 -6.94 -5.97
N ASP A 18 -3.34 -5.81 -6.65
CA ASP A 18 -2.37 -5.27 -7.61
C ASP A 18 -1.37 -4.31 -6.96
N LEU A 19 -1.74 -3.67 -5.85
CA LEU A 19 -0.86 -2.75 -5.11
C LEU A 19 -1.30 -2.63 -3.64
N LEU A 20 -0.32 -2.51 -2.74
CA LEU A 20 -0.52 -2.23 -1.33
C LEU A 20 -0.08 -0.79 -1.00
N LEU A 21 -1.00 0.02 -0.48
CA LEU A 21 -0.76 1.35 0.06
C LEU A 21 -0.86 1.27 1.58
N LEU A 22 0.28 1.42 2.27
CA LEU A 22 0.43 1.13 3.70
C LEU A 22 0.82 2.40 4.46
N ASP A 23 0.14 2.74 5.56
CA ASP A 23 0.59 3.83 6.44
C ASP A 23 1.68 3.39 7.44
N ASN A 24 2.59 4.32 7.72
CA ASN A 24 3.76 4.13 8.57
C ASN A 24 3.44 4.05 10.07
N ILE A 25 2.26 4.47 10.55
CA ILE A 25 1.89 4.26 11.96
C ILE A 25 1.89 2.77 12.32
N MET A 26 1.72 1.89 11.34
CA MET A 26 1.91 0.44 11.52
C MET A 26 3.36 -0.04 11.40
N VAL A 27 4.30 0.78 10.91
CA VAL A 27 5.69 0.43 10.49
C VAL A 27 6.74 0.69 11.56
N ASP A 28 6.32 0.78 12.82
CA ASP A 28 7.24 0.58 13.95
C ASP A 28 7.79 -0.87 13.93
N CYS A 29 8.68 -1.26 14.84
CA CYS A 29 9.34 -2.59 14.84
C CYS A 29 8.44 -3.81 14.49
N PRO A 30 7.12 -3.83 14.79
CA PRO A 30 6.15 -4.78 14.24
C PRO A 30 5.86 -4.68 12.72
N GLY A 31 5.74 -3.50 12.10
CA GLY A 31 5.34 -3.37 10.69
C GLY A 31 6.43 -3.60 9.67
N TYR A 32 7.72 -3.44 10.00
CA TYR A 32 8.76 -3.98 9.11
C TYR A 32 8.67 -5.52 9.01
N ARG A 33 8.17 -6.20 10.04
CA ARG A 33 7.92 -7.65 9.97
C ARG A 33 6.76 -7.95 9.02
N PHE A 34 5.72 -7.12 9.04
CA PHE A 34 4.61 -7.20 8.09
C PHE A 34 5.09 -6.99 6.64
N ILE A 35 5.82 -5.92 6.36
CA ILE A 35 6.38 -5.65 5.02
C ILE A 35 7.22 -6.84 4.53
N LYS A 36 8.12 -7.36 5.40
CA LYS A 36 8.94 -8.54 5.06
C LYS A 36 8.10 -9.79 4.81
N ALA A 37 7.05 -10.01 5.60
CA ALA A 37 6.14 -11.15 5.42
C ALA A 37 5.39 -11.06 4.09
N VAL A 38 4.79 -9.90 3.79
CA VAL A 38 4.13 -9.63 2.50
C VAL A 38 5.11 -9.83 1.35
N ARG A 39 6.30 -9.22 1.41
CA ARG A 39 7.32 -9.36 0.36
C ARG A 39 7.76 -10.81 0.15
N SER A 40 7.83 -11.62 1.21
CA SER A 40 8.24 -13.03 1.12
C SER A 40 7.20 -13.94 0.44
N ARG A 41 5.90 -13.60 0.56
CA ARG A 41 4.79 -14.42 0.04
C ARG A 41 4.21 -13.87 -1.27
N PHE A 42 4.19 -12.55 -1.40
CA PHE A 42 3.55 -11.80 -2.47
C PHE A 42 4.55 -10.86 -3.14
N SER A 43 5.68 -11.41 -3.58
CA SER A 43 6.79 -10.61 -4.13
C SER A 43 6.46 -9.80 -5.38
N HIS A 44 5.33 -10.08 -6.03
CA HIS A 44 4.82 -9.40 -7.22
C HIS A 44 3.90 -8.21 -6.89
N ILE A 45 3.55 -8.02 -5.62
CA ILE A 45 2.69 -6.91 -5.19
C ILE A 45 3.58 -5.72 -4.82
N PRO A 46 3.50 -4.60 -5.53
CA PRO A 46 4.18 -3.38 -5.14
C PRO A 46 3.65 -2.83 -3.81
N ILE A 47 4.55 -2.33 -2.97
CA ILE A 47 4.27 -1.76 -1.65
C ILE A 47 4.67 -0.29 -1.65
N ILE A 48 3.69 0.60 -1.53
CA ILE A 48 3.89 2.03 -1.32
C ILE A 48 3.64 2.33 0.15
N LEU A 49 4.62 2.92 0.82
CA LEU A 49 4.50 3.38 2.19
C LEU A 49 4.08 4.86 2.23
N ILE A 50 3.10 5.20 3.06
CA ILE A 50 2.73 6.56 3.40
C ILE A 50 3.31 6.89 4.77
N THR A 51 4.02 8.02 4.93
CA THR A 51 4.70 8.36 6.19
C THR A 51 4.54 9.82 6.61
N SER A 52 4.47 10.07 7.92
CA SER A 52 4.45 11.42 8.51
C SER A 52 5.87 11.95 8.75
N PRO A 53 6.13 13.28 8.64
CA PRO A 53 7.48 13.84 8.79
C PRO A 53 8.17 13.67 10.15
N VAL A 54 7.42 13.26 11.19
CA VAL A 54 7.83 13.42 12.60
C VAL A 54 8.38 12.14 13.23
N ILE A 55 8.34 11.01 12.52
CA ILE A 55 8.75 9.71 13.07
C ILE A 55 10.17 9.40 12.56
N ASN A 56 10.98 8.71 13.36
CA ASN A 56 12.32 8.20 13.05
C ASN A 56 12.27 7.18 11.89
N PHE A 57 11.79 7.60 10.73
CA PHE A 57 11.64 6.80 9.54
C PHE A 57 13.00 6.71 8.84
N ASN A 58 13.57 5.51 8.81
CA ASN A 58 14.78 5.24 8.06
C ASN A 58 14.40 4.68 6.69
N LEU A 59 14.52 5.52 5.65
CA LEU A 59 14.24 5.16 4.27
C LEU A 59 15.02 3.93 3.82
N GLU A 60 16.29 3.79 4.24
CA GLU A 60 17.13 2.66 3.88
C GLU A 60 16.60 1.35 4.47
N GLU A 61 16.13 1.38 5.72
CA GLU A 61 15.53 0.21 6.37
C GLU A 61 14.21 -0.19 5.71
N ALA A 62 13.39 0.78 5.32
CA ALA A 62 12.13 0.53 4.62
C ALA A 62 12.35 -0.09 3.24
N LYS A 63 13.29 0.46 2.46
CA LYS A 63 13.69 -0.13 1.17
C LYS A 63 14.26 -1.53 1.37
N ALA A 64 15.13 -1.74 2.37
CA ALA A 64 15.67 -3.06 2.71
C ALA A 64 14.61 -4.07 3.19
N ALA A 65 13.49 -3.60 3.76
CA ALA A 65 12.36 -4.45 4.13
C ALA A 65 11.51 -4.87 2.92
N GLY A 66 11.64 -4.19 1.78
CA GLY A 66 10.92 -4.49 0.55
C GLY A 66 9.82 -3.48 0.18
N VAL A 67 9.90 -2.24 0.68
CA VAL A 67 9.05 -1.12 0.20
C VAL A 67 9.54 -0.67 -1.18
N ASP A 68 8.62 -0.48 -2.12
CA ASP A 68 8.94 -0.01 -3.47
C ASP A 68 8.98 1.52 -3.53
N GLU A 69 8.04 2.21 -2.88
CA GLU A 69 7.99 3.68 -2.88
C GLU A 69 7.52 4.26 -1.55
N VAL A 70 7.89 5.53 -1.31
CA VAL A 70 7.53 6.25 -0.08
C VAL A 70 6.87 7.59 -0.41
N LEU A 71 5.66 7.79 0.10
CA LEU A 71 4.89 9.01 0.03
C LEU A 71 4.92 9.72 1.38
N GLN A 72 5.50 10.92 1.41
CA GLN A 72 5.55 11.73 2.63
C GLN A 72 4.30 12.63 2.74
N ARG A 73 3.72 12.67 3.94
CA ARG A 73 2.66 13.62 4.31
C ARG A 73 3.27 15.01 4.58
N PRO A 74 2.55 16.11 4.30
CA PRO A 74 1.28 16.15 3.57
C PRO A 74 1.51 15.88 2.08
N PHE A 75 0.63 15.09 1.48
CA PHE A 75 0.61 14.83 0.04
C PHE A 75 -0.68 15.34 -0.57
N ARG A 76 -0.66 15.58 -1.88
CA ARG A 76 -1.87 15.79 -2.66
C ARG A 76 -2.35 14.47 -3.24
N ILE A 77 -3.65 14.32 -3.42
CA ILE A 77 -4.25 13.10 -3.99
C ILE A 77 -3.68 12.79 -5.38
N GLU A 78 -3.45 13.81 -6.21
CA GLU A 78 -2.87 13.62 -7.54
C GLU A 78 -1.44 13.07 -7.47
N ARG A 79 -0.71 13.31 -6.37
CA ARG A 79 0.60 12.71 -6.17
C ARG A 79 0.50 11.24 -5.79
N VAL A 80 -0.48 10.86 -4.97
CA VAL A 80 -0.71 9.45 -4.59
C VAL A 80 -0.98 8.62 -5.84
N GLU A 81 -1.90 9.10 -6.68
CA GLU A 81 -2.28 8.40 -7.90
C GLU A 81 -1.10 8.29 -8.88
N LYS A 82 -0.37 9.38 -9.11
CA LYS A 82 0.83 9.34 -9.96
C LYS A 82 1.86 8.31 -9.48
N VAL A 83 2.10 8.21 -8.17
CA VAL A 83 3.05 7.21 -7.64
C VAL A 83 2.51 5.79 -7.82
N ILE A 84 1.20 5.58 -7.70
CA ILE A 84 0.57 4.29 -8.00
C ILE A 84 0.80 3.89 -9.46
N GLU A 85 0.54 4.79 -10.42
CA GLU A 85 0.80 4.53 -11.84
C GLU A 85 2.27 4.24 -12.13
N GLU A 86 3.17 5.07 -11.61
CA GLU A 86 4.62 4.92 -11.74
C GLU A 86 5.07 3.55 -11.20
N THR A 87 4.57 3.16 -10.03
CA THR A 87 4.95 1.90 -9.37
C THR A 87 4.38 0.69 -10.10
N LEU A 88 3.10 0.72 -10.50
CA LEU A 88 2.47 -0.38 -11.26
C LEU A 88 3.14 -0.57 -12.63
N THR A 89 3.55 0.50 -13.29
CA THR A 89 4.26 0.45 -14.59
C THR A 89 5.57 -0.33 -14.49
N LEU A 90 6.28 -0.23 -13.36
CA LEU A 90 7.52 -0.98 -13.14
C LEU A 90 7.28 -2.49 -13.01
N TYR A 91 6.10 -2.89 -12.50
CA TYR A 91 5.74 -4.29 -12.29
C TYR A 91 5.08 -4.92 -13.52
N ASP A 92 4.41 -4.14 -14.37
CA ASP A 92 3.85 -4.63 -15.63
C ASP A 92 3.96 -3.61 -16.77
N PHE A 93 5.19 -3.44 -17.27
CA PHE A 93 5.54 -2.51 -18.37
C PHE A 93 4.81 -2.78 -19.69
N ARG A 94 4.09 -3.90 -19.82
CA ARG A 94 3.34 -4.25 -21.03
C ARG A 94 1.99 -3.54 -21.10
N GLN A 95 1.50 -3.01 -19.98
CA GLN A 95 0.23 -2.29 -19.92
C GLN A 95 0.44 -0.78 -20.10
N ILE A 96 0.91 -0.35 -21.27
CA ILE A 96 1.01 1.10 -21.57
C ILE A 96 -0.21 1.49 -22.41
N GLY A 97 -1.16 2.23 -21.81
CA GLY A 97 -2.36 2.72 -22.49
C GLY A 97 -3.38 3.34 -21.55
N LEU A 98 -4.34 4.08 -22.12
CA LEU A 98 -5.35 4.88 -21.39
C LEU A 98 -6.19 4.10 -20.35
N HIS A 99 -6.20 2.77 -20.42
CA HIS A 99 -7.02 1.89 -19.58
C HIS A 99 -6.20 0.89 -18.76
N ALA A 100 -4.86 0.99 -18.77
CA ALA A 100 -3.95 0.03 -18.15
C ALA A 100 -4.16 -0.18 -16.65
N PHE A 101 -4.62 0.86 -15.97
CA PHE A 101 -4.78 0.86 -14.52
C PHE A 101 -6.25 0.76 -14.08
N LEU A 102 -7.19 0.61 -15.02
CA LEU A 102 -8.59 0.48 -14.67
C LEU A 102 -8.86 -0.81 -13.89
N ASN A 103 -9.69 -0.68 -12.87
CA ASN A 103 -10.12 -1.75 -11.98
C ASN A 103 -8.97 -2.45 -11.22
N LYS A 104 -7.75 -1.88 -11.25
CA LYS A 104 -6.63 -2.37 -10.46
C LYS A 104 -6.96 -2.30 -8.98
N LYS A 105 -6.77 -3.40 -8.28
CA LYS A 105 -7.14 -3.55 -6.89
C LYS A 105 -6.06 -2.99 -5.98
N VAL A 106 -6.35 -1.84 -5.37
CA VAL A 106 -5.45 -1.17 -4.43
C VAL A 106 -5.93 -1.44 -3.00
N LEU A 107 -5.12 -2.14 -2.21
CA LEU A 107 -5.39 -2.33 -0.79
C LEU A 107 -4.81 -1.13 -0.02
N VAL A 108 -5.67 -0.37 0.66
CA VAL A 108 -5.30 0.79 1.47
C VAL A 108 -5.38 0.39 2.94
N VAL A 109 -4.25 0.38 3.64
CA VAL A 109 -4.17 0.03 5.06
C VAL A 109 -3.71 1.24 5.85
N ASP A 110 -4.63 1.84 6.59
CA ASP A 110 -4.45 3.10 7.31
C ASP A 110 -5.44 3.15 8.48
N ASP A 111 -4.96 3.44 9.69
CA ASP A 111 -5.76 3.46 10.92
C ASP A 111 -6.63 4.72 11.05
N ASP A 112 -6.32 5.77 10.28
CA ASP A 112 -7.16 6.95 10.16
C ASP A 112 -8.32 6.68 9.18
N ASP A 113 -9.51 6.46 9.73
CA ASP A 113 -10.74 6.27 8.97
C ASP A 113 -11.02 7.37 7.94
N ASN A 114 -10.82 8.64 8.30
CA ASN A 114 -11.15 9.76 7.41
C ASN A 114 -10.25 9.75 6.19
N LEU A 115 -8.96 9.53 6.43
CA LEU A 115 -8.01 9.47 5.35
C LEU A 115 -8.18 8.22 4.49
N ARG A 116 -8.37 7.05 5.10
CA ARG A 116 -8.60 5.81 4.38
C ARG A 116 -9.80 5.95 3.45
N ILE A 117 -10.91 6.50 3.95
CA ILE A 117 -12.10 6.80 3.14
C ILE A 117 -11.76 7.79 2.03
N THR A 118 -11.08 8.89 2.34
CA THR A 118 -10.70 9.92 1.36
C THR A 118 -9.84 9.34 0.23
N LEU A 119 -8.84 8.51 0.56
CA LEU A 119 -7.99 7.84 -0.42
C LEU A 119 -8.81 6.85 -1.26
N MET A 120 -9.68 6.06 -0.66
CA MET A 120 -10.54 5.14 -1.40
C MET A 120 -11.48 5.87 -2.36
N GLU A 121 -12.11 6.96 -1.96
CA GLU A 121 -12.99 7.75 -2.84
C GLU A 121 -12.22 8.39 -4.00
N ALA A 122 -11.04 8.94 -3.71
CA ALA A 122 -10.15 9.47 -4.72
C ALA A 122 -9.74 8.40 -5.75
N LEU A 123 -9.25 7.25 -5.28
CA LEU A 123 -8.81 6.16 -6.15
C LEU A 123 -9.95 5.61 -7.02
N ARG A 124 -11.19 5.54 -6.50
CA ARG A 124 -12.37 5.21 -7.33
C ARG A 124 -12.58 6.22 -8.46
N THR A 125 -12.36 7.50 -8.20
CA THR A 125 -12.48 8.57 -9.22
C THR A 125 -11.45 8.41 -10.34
N TYR A 126 -10.25 7.91 -10.02
CA TYR A 126 -9.22 7.57 -10.99
C TYR A 126 -9.41 6.19 -11.66
N GLY A 127 -10.49 5.46 -11.33
CA GLY A 127 -10.84 4.20 -11.98
C GLY A 127 -10.23 2.94 -11.34
N TYR A 128 -9.58 3.05 -10.19
CA TYR A 128 -9.10 1.90 -9.41
C TYR A 128 -10.25 1.21 -8.65
N ASN A 129 -9.99 0.01 -8.13
CA ASN A 129 -10.88 -0.74 -7.26
C ASN A 129 -10.32 -0.82 -5.82
N PRO A 130 -10.39 0.26 -5.04
CA PRO A 130 -9.74 0.32 -3.75
C PRO A 130 -10.54 -0.44 -2.68
N HIS A 131 -9.79 -1.12 -1.80
CA HIS A 131 -10.29 -1.82 -0.63
C HIS A 131 -9.56 -1.29 0.60
N GLY A 132 -10.30 -0.97 1.67
CA GLY A 132 -9.72 -0.43 2.89
C GLY A 132 -9.62 -1.50 3.98
N ALA A 133 -8.53 -1.47 4.73
CA ALA A 133 -8.39 -2.14 6.02
C ALA A 133 -7.92 -1.12 7.06
N LYS A 134 -8.53 -1.14 8.26
CA LYS A 134 -8.19 -0.19 9.35
C LYS A 134 -6.77 -0.40 9.85
N ASP A 135 -6.38 -1.65 9.93
CA ASP A 135 -5.05 -2.06 10.30
C ASP A 135 -4.78 -3.37 9.56
N ALA A 136 -3.61 -3.97 9.78
CA ALA A 136 -3.37 -5.33 9.29
C ALA A 136 -4.19 -6.41 10.03
N TYR A 137 -5.11 -6.03 10.94
CA TYR A 137 -5.67 -6.84 12.04
C TYR A 137 -7.22 -6.80 12.23
N GLU A 138 -8.00 -5.91 11.60
CA GLU A 138 -9.46 -5.73 11.76
C GLU A 138 -10.22 -5.84 10.42
N ALA A 139 -11.29 -6.63 10.49
CA ALA A 139 -12.30 -6.91 9.47
C ALA A 139 -13.53 -6.01 9.62
#